data_AF-A0A347WN28-F1
#
_entry.id   AF-A0A347WN28-F1
#
_cell.length_a   1.000
_cell.length_b   1.000
_cell.length_c   1.000
_cell.angle_alpha   90.00
_cell.angle_beta   90.00
_cell.angle_gamma   90.00
#
_symmetry.space_group_name_H-M   'P 1'
#
loop_
_entity.id
_entity.type
_entity.pdbx_description
1 polymer ?
#
loop_
_entity_poly.entity_id
_entity_poly.type
_entity_poly.pdbx_seq_one_letter_code
_entity_poly.pdbx_strand_id
1 'polypeptide(L)'
;MQGKARAHVKAEHRDKHQGPIQARSADVWTVLYDIQGEKIQGTAQGMYLMYGVEEEDGEVALQYVRGFLHFKGEINGQAGEFLAQEQGALQRDSLNMNGNVIDATEEFMLLTGNYHYDRPLSAQLVEVSYHFNM
;
A
#
# COMPACT_ATOMS: atom_id res chain seq x y z
N MET A 1 -3.43 7.67 18.11
CA MET A 1 -3.28 6.21 18.30
C MET A 1 -2.14 5.71 17.45
N GLN A 2 -1.20 4.98 18.04
CA GLN A 2 -0.08 4.36 17.32
C GLN A 2 -0.02 2.87 17.61
N GLY A 3 0.45 2.10 16.65
CA GLY A 3 0.57 0.66 16.82
C GLY A 3 1.14 -0.05 15.61
N LYS A 4 1.09 -1.38 15.68
CA LYS A 4 1.51 -2.28 14.62
C LYS A 4 0.36 -3.21 14.26
N ALA A 5 0.27 -3.54 12.99
CA ALA A 5 -0.62 -4.57 12.46
C ALA A 5 0.16 -5.47 11.52
N ARG A 6 -0.38 -6.65 11.23
CA ARG A 6 0.13 -7.55 10.21
C ARG A 6 -0.84 -7.54 9.04
N ALA A 7 -0.35 -7.26 7.85
CA ALA A 7 -1.13 -7.38 6.62
C ALA A 7 -0.66 -8.63 5.86
N HIS A 8 -1.58 -9.54 5.60
CA HIS A 8 -1.36 -10.75 4.83
C HIS A 8 -1.86 -10.54 3.40
N VAL A 9 -0.99 -10.72 2.42
CA VAL A 9 -1.28 -10.60 0.98
C VAL A 9 -2.07 -11.82 0.55
N LYS A 10 -3.36 -11.64 0.27
CA LYS A 10 -4.27 -12.73 -0.13
C LYS A 10 -4.23 -12.98 -1.63
N ALA A 11 -4.08 -11.91 -2.40
CA ALA A 11 -3.96 -11.96 -3.84
C ALA A 11 -3.23 -10.72 -4.33
N GLU A 12 -2.51 -10.87 -5.44
CA GLU A 12 -1.91 -9.75 -6.15
C GLU A 12 -1.91 -10.02 -7.65
N HIS A 13 -2.12 -8.96 -8.43
CA HIS A 13 -2.16 -9.03 -9.88
C HIS A 13 -1.45 -7.82 -10.48
N ARG A 14 -0.51 -8.07 -11.39
CA ARG A 14 0.28 -7.05 -12.07
C ARG A 14 -0.01 -7.12 -13.56
N ASP A 15 -0.60 -6.06 -14.10
CA ASP A 15 -0.75 -5.87 -15.54
C ASP A 15 0.39 -4.98 -16.03
N LYS A 16 1.11 -5.47 -17.05
CA LYS A 16 2.26 -4.76 -17.60
C LYS A 16 1.82 -3.92 -18.78
N HIS A 17 2.06 -2.61 -18.71
CA HIS A 17 1.84 -1.71 -19.83
C HIS A 17 3.18 -1.16 -20.34
N GLN A 18 3.50 -1.48 -21.59
CA GLN A 18 4.56 -0.75 -22.30
C GLN A 18 3.99 0.62 -22.68
N GLY A 19 4.44 1.65 -21.95
CA GLY A 19 4.06 3.03 -22.24
C GLY A 19 4.66 3.52 -23.57
N PRO A 20 4.13 4.61 -24.15
CA PRO A 20 4.64 5.18 -25.40
C PRO A 20 6.02 5.86 -25.26
N ILE A 21 6.56 5.96 -24.03
CA ILE A 21 7.85 6.59 -23.74
C ILE A 21 8.91 5.47 -23.69
N GLN A 22 9.83 5.47 -24.66
CA GLN A 22 10.98 4.55 -24.68
C GLN A 22 11.78 4.66 -23.35
N ALA A 23 12.20 3.51 -22.80
CA ALA A 23 12.90 3.34 -21.52
C ALA A 23 12.04 3.46 -20.22
N ARG A 24 10.71 3.44 -20.31
CA ARG A 24 9.82 3.46 -19.13
C ARG A 24 8.76 2.36 -19.20
N SER A 25 8.81 1.44 -18.24
CA SER A 25 7.72 0.51 -17.96
C SER A 25 6.72 1.15 -17.01
N ALA A 26 5.43 0.94 -17.27
CA ALA A 26 4.35 1.34 -16.38
C ALA A 26 3.48 0.11 -16.09
N ASP A 27 3.33 -0.27 -14.84
CA ASP A 27 2.54 -1.44 -14.46
C ASP A 27 1.40 -1.03 -13.52
N VAL A 28 0.23 -1.62 -13.73
CA VAL A 28 -0.88 -1.53 -12.79
C VAL A 28 -0.78 -2.72 -11.85
N TRP A 29 -0.72 -2.46 -10.55
CA TRP A 29 -0.64 -3.49 -9.52
C TRP A 29 -1.85 -3.40 -8.58
N THR A 30 -2.63 -4.47 -8.52
CA THR A 30 -3.73 -4.60 -7.55
C THR A 30 -3.35 -5.62 -6.50
N VAL A 31 -3.54 -5.28 -5.22
CA VAL A 31 -3.20 -6.15 -4.08
C VAL A 31 -4.35 -6.20 -3.09
N LEU A 32 -4.68 -7.39 -2.60
CA LEU A 32 -5.66 -7.62 -1.55
C LEU A 32 -4.96 -8.06 -0.27
N TYR A 33 -5.32 -7.42 0.83
CA TYR A 33 -4.75 -7.65 2.15
C TYR A 33 -5.83 -8.06 3.16
N ASP A 34 -5.43 -8.94 4.06
CA ASP A 34 -6.14 -9.29 5.29
C ASP A 34 -5.30 -8.75 6.46
N ILE A 35 -5.86 -7.81 7.22
CA ILE A 35 -5.15 -7.02 8.23
C ILE A 35 -5.58 -7.48 9.62
N GLN A 36 -4.58 -7.79 10.45
CA GLN A 36 -4.77 -8.25 11.82
C GLN A 36 -3.81 -7.54 12.76
N GLY A 37 -4.35 -6.88 13.78
CA GLY A 37 -3.62 -6.25 14.86
C GLY A 37 -4.50 -6.18 16.11
N GLU A 38 -3.91 -5.78 17.24
CA GLU A 38 -4.64 -5.69 18.51
C GLU A 38 -5.80 -4.69 18.45
N LYS A 39 -5.60 -3.59 17.71
CA LYS A 39 -6.53 -2.44 17.65
C LYS A 39 -7.11 -2.20 16.27
N ILE A 40 -6.68 -2.95 15.26
CA ILE A 40 -7.13 -2.79 13.89
C ILE A 40 -7.25 -4.15 13.24
N GLN A 41 -8.37 -4.42 12.61
CA GLN A 41 -8.61 -5.65 11.87
C GLN A 41 -9.52 -5.38 10.68
N GLY A 42 -9.34 -6.09 9.57
CA GLY A 42 -10.19 -5.90 8.39
C GLY A 42 -9.51 -6.33 7.10
N THR A 43 -9.99 -5.80 5.99
CA THR A 43 -9.43 -6.05 4.66
C THR A 43 -9.05 -4.75 3.99
N ALA A 44 -8.05 -4.80 3.12
CA ALA A 44 -7.70 -3.67 2.28
C ALA A 44 -7.46 -4.07 0.83
N GLN A 45 -7.79 -3.17 -0.09
CA GLN A 45 -7.47 -3.28 -1.51
C GLN A 45 -6.62 -2.08 -1.93
N GLY A 46 -5.41 -2.38 -2.39
CA GLY A 46 -4.50 -1.42 -2.99
C GLY A 46 -4.56 -1.46 -4.51
N MET A 47 -4.56 -0.30 -5.14
CA MET A 47 -4.41 -0.14 -6.60
C MET A 47 -3.28 0.85 -6.86
N TYR A 48 -2.26 0.39 -7.57
CA TYR A 48 -1.00 1.12 -7.74
C TYR A 48 -0.61 1.24 -9.21
N LEU A 49 0.01 2.37 -9.52
CA LEU A 49 0.83 2.57 -10.71
C LEU A 49 2.29 2.48 -10.30
N MET A 50 3.01 1.55 -10.92
CA MET A 50 4.45 1.42 -10.80
C MET A 50 5.08 2.00 -12.05
N TYR A 51 6.09 2.87 -11.92
CA TYR A 51 6.88 3.33 -13.06
C TYR A 51 8.37 3.06 -12.82
N GLY A 52 8.99 2.36 -13.77
CA GLY A 52 10.42 2.08 -13.77
C GLY A 52 11.20 3.05 -14.64
N VAL A 53 12.41 3.39 -14.21
CA VAL A 53 13.42 4.01 -15.06
C VAL A 53 14.44 2.93 -15.39
N GLU A 54 14.56 2.58 -16.67
CA GLU A 54 15.63 1.69 -17.15
C GLU A 54 16.95 2.46 -17.18
N GLU A 55 18.03 1.86 -16.68
CA GLU A 55 19.39 2.36 -16.86
C GLU A 55 19.92 2.00 -18.25
N GLU A 56 21.04 2.62 -18.65
CA GLU A 56 21.62 2.50 -20.00
C GLU A 56 22.01 1.05 -20.38
N ASP A 57 22.15 0.15 -19.40
CA ASP A 57 22.44 -1.27 -19.58
C ASP A 57 21.19 -2.18 -19.66
N GLY A 58 20.00 -1.59 -19.53
CA GLY A 58 18.72 -2.31 -19.54
C GLY A 58 18.30 -2.89 -18.19
N GLU A 59 19.04 -2.64 -17.09
CA GLU A 59 18.59 -2.96 -15.75
C GLU A 59 17.63 -1.89 -15.20
N VAL A 60 16.59 -2.32 -14.47
CA VAL A 60 15.65 -1.39 -13.81
C VAL A 60 16.21 -1.01 -12.44
N ALA A 61 16.74 0.21 -12.30
CA ALA A 61 17.40 0.63 -11.06
C ALA A 61 16.45 1.07 -9.94
N LEU A 62 15.30 1.65 -10.29
CA LEU A 62 14.29 2.06 -9.31
C LEU A 62 12.90 2.03 -9.94
N GLN A 63 11.94 1.42 -9.24
CA GLN A 63 10.52 1.56 -9.59
C GLN A 63 9.82 2.39 -8.52
N TYR A 64 9.24 3.49 -8.90
CA TYR A 64 8.41 4.28 -8.01
C TYR A 64 6.98 3.76 -8.04
N VAL A 65 6.34 3.78 -6.88
CA VAL A 65 4.97 3.26 -6.71
C VAL A 65 4.09 4.37 -6.15
N ARG A 66 2.93 4.58 -6.77
CA ARG A 66 1.91 5.53 -6.32
C ARG A 66 0.54 4.90 -6.47
N GLY A 67 -0.37 5.15 -5.55
CA GLY A 67 -1.70 4.59 -5.66
C GLY A 67 -2.61 4.96 -4.52
N PHE A 68 -3.72 4.24 -4.44
CA PHE A 68 -4.70 4.37 -3.38
C PHE A 68 -4.95 3.01 -2.73
N LEU A 69 -5.25 3.05 -1.44
CA LEU A 69 -5.65 1.88 -0.67
C LEU A 69 -7.00 2.16 -0.01
N HIS A 70 -7.97 1.28 -0.24
CA HIS A 70 -9.25 1.29 0.46
C HIS A 70 -9.22 0.23 1.55
N PHE A 71 -9.47 0.65 2.79
CA PHE A 71 -9.61 -0.21 3.95
C PHE A 71 -11.06 -0.29 4.39
N LYS A 72 -11.48 -1.49 4.79
CA LYS A 72 -12.76 -1.75 5.46
C LYS A 72 -12.55 -2.68 6.64
N GLY A 73 -13.03 -2.29 7.81
CA GLY A 73 -12.90 -3.12 9.01
C GLY A 73 -13.20 -2.36 10.28
N GLU A 74 -12.46 -2.70 11.33
CA GLU A 74 -12.64 -2.14 12.66
C GLU A 74 -11.33 -1.55 13.19
N ILE A 75 -11.44 -0.40 13.84
CA ILE A 75 -10.37 0.25 14.61
C ILE A 75 -10.90 0.48 16.03
N ASN A 76 -10.23 -0.05 17.06
CA ASN A 76 -10.68 0.00 18.46
C ASN A 76 -12.13 -0.49 18.67
N GLY A 77 -12.59 -1.45 17.88
CA GLY A 77 -13.97 -1.97 17.93
C GLY A 77 -15.03 -1.07 17.27
N GLN A 78 -14.64 0.04 16.65
CA GLN A 78 -15.51 0.84 15.80
C GLN A 78 -15.36 0.41 14.34
N ALA A 79 -16.48 0.11 13.68
CA ALA A 79 -16.49 -0.25 12.28
C ALA A 79 -16.46 0.99 11.39
N GLY A 80 -15.76 0.90 10.26
CA GLY A 80 -15.72 1.95 9.27
C GLY A 80 -14.84 1.62 8.08
N GLU A 81 -14.69 2.61 7.21
CA GLU A 81 -13.86 2.52 6.02
C GLU A 81 -13.01 3.78 5.87
N PHE A 82 -11.83 3.63 5.27
CA PHE A 82 -11.00 4.78 4.90
C PHE A 82 -10.32 4.55 3.56
N LEU A 83 -10.05 5.66 2.87
CA LEU A 83 -9.20 5.73 1.70
C LEU A 83 -7.87 6.37 2.09
N ALA A 84 -6.78 5.77 1.65
CA ALA A 84 -5.44 6.30 1.82
C ALA A 84 -4.76 6.51 0.47
N GLN A 85 -3.98 7.58 0.36
CA GLN A 85 -3.02 7.75 -0.72
C GLN A 85 -1.70 7.11 -0.29
N GLU A 86 -1.18 6.22 -1.13
CA GLU A 86 0.10 5.55 -0.91
C GLU A 86 1.16 5.98 -1.90
N GLN A 87 2.39 6.11 -1.39
CA GLN A 87 3.56 6.39 -2.18
C GLN A 87 4.79 5.66 -1.65
N GLY A 88 5.60 5.15 -2.57
CA GLY A 88 6.81 4.44 -2.22
C GLY A 88 7.75 4.21 -3.39
N ALA A 89 8.69 3.29 -3.16
CA ALA A 89 9.65 2.82 -4.13
C ALA A 89 9.96 1.33 -3.90
N LEU A 90 10.18 0.61 -4.98
CA LEU A 90 10.74 -0.73 -5.00
C LEU A 90 12.24 -0.61 -5.28
N GLN A 91 13.05 -1.07 -4.34
CA GLN A 91 14.51 -1.14 -4.47
C GLN A 91 14.98 -2.51 -4.00
N ARG A 92 15.74 -3.22 -4.84
CA ARG A 92 16.31 -4.55 -4.52
C ARG A 92 15.25 -5.51 -3.94
N ASP A 93 14.12 -5.62 -4.62
CA ASP A 93 12.97 -6.45 -4.24
C ASP A 93 12.27 -6.09 -2.92
N SER A 94 12.61 -4.94 -2.31
CA SER A 94 11.92 -4.41 -1.13
C SER A 94 11.09 -3.19 -1.49
N LEU A 95 9.80 -3.27 -1.23
CA LEU A 95 8.84 -2.20 -1.41
C LEU A 95 8.72 -1.39 -0.11
N ASN A 96 9.22 -0.15 -0.12
CA ASN A 96 9.08 0.79 0.98
C ASN A 96 7.91 1.73 0.70
N MET A 97 6.86 1.69 1.53
CA MET A 97 5.60 2.39 1.27
C MET A 97 5.19 3.26 2.44
N ASN A 98 4.66 4.43 2.13
CA ASN A 98 4.01 5.33 3.09
C ASN A 98 2.58 5.59 2.62
N GLY A 99 1.61 5.38 3.50
CA GLY A 99 0.21 5.70 3.28
C GLY A 99 -0.24 6.86 4.17
N ASN A 100 -1.10 7.72 3.64
CA ASN A 100 -1.77 8.79 4.39
C ASN A 100 -3.27 8.67 4.17
N VAL A 101 -4.05 8.67 5.24
CA VAL A 101 -5.52 8.69 5.16
C VAL A 101 -5.95 10.02 4.53
N ILE A 102 -6.80 9.95 3.50
CA ILE A 102 -7.29 11.13 2.75
C ILE A 102 -8.81 11.29 2.81
N ASP A 103 -9.54 10.20 3.10
CA ASP A 103 -10.99 10.22 3.27
C ASP A 103 -11.41 9.04 4.15
N ALA A 104 -12.53 9.17 4.84
CA ALA A 104 -13.04 8.16 5.75
C ALA A 104 -14.54 8.31 6.00
N THR A 105 -15.21 7.19 6.28
CA THR A 105 -16.67 7.13 6.43
C THR A 105 -17.09 6.51 7.77
N GLU A 106 -18.38 6.61 8.09
CA GLU A 106 -18.96 6.01 9.30
C GLU A 106 -18.28 6.50 10.59
N GLU A 107 -17.92 5.60 11.51
CA GLU A 107 -17.23 5.97 12.75
C GLU A 107 -15.82 6.51 12.51
N PHE A 108 -15.30 6.40 11.28
CA PHE A 108 -13.99 6.92 10.91
C PHE A 108 -14.03 8.33 10.32
N MET A 109 -15.17 9.05 10.30
CA MET A 109 -15.27 10.38 9.65
C MET A 109 -14.21 11.42 10.08
N LEU A 110 -13.62 11.30 11.28
CA LEU A 110 -12.54 12.17 11.77
C LEU A 110 -11.16 11.51 11.74
N LEU A 111 -11.06 10.30 11.19
CA LEU A 111 -9.83 9.55 11.10
C LEU A 111 -8.84 10.27 10.19
N THR A 112 -7.69 10.61 10.76
CA THR A 112 -6.53 11.16 10.03
C THR A 112 -5.29 10.37 10.41
N GLY A 113 -4.23 10.50 9.63
CA GLY A 113 -2.92 9.97 10.00
C GLY A 113 -2.29 9.17 8.87
N ASN A 114 -1.29 8.38 9.24
CA ASN A 114 -0.41 7.74 8.28
C ASN A 114 0.05 6.36 8.76
N TYR A 115 0.59 5.59 7.84
CA TYR A 115 1.21 4.32 8.12
C TYR A 115 2.37 4.06 7.17
N HIS A 116 3.23 3.13 7.57
CA HIS A 116 4.44 2.77 6.88
C HIS A 116 4.66 1.26 6.93
N TYR A 117 5.16 0.70 5.84
CA TYR A 117 5.64 -0.68 5.79
C TYR A 117 6.79 -0.85 4.81
N ASP A 118 7.66 -1.79 5.14
CA ASP A 118 8.68 -2.35 4.25
C ASP A 118 8.30 -3.79 3.92
N ARG A 119 8.08 -4.08 2.65
CA ARG A 119 7.68 -5.40 2.17
C ARG A 119 8.69 -5.95 1.16
N PRO A 120 9.46 -6.99 1.49
CA PRO A 120 10.07 -7.84 0.46
C PRO A 120 8.97 -8.41 -0.44
N LEU A 121 9.13 -8.35 -1.77
CA LEU A 121 8.10 -8.84 -2.70
C LEU A 121 7.77 -10.33 -2.51
N SER A 122 8.75 -11.12 -2.07
CA SER A 122 8.57 -12.54 -1.73
C SER A 122 7.77 -12.78 -0.45
N ALA A 123 7.60 -11.76 0.39
CA ALA A 123 6.87 -11.88 1.65
C ALA A 123 5.36 -11.71 1.42
N GLN A 124 4.60 -12.67 1.93
CA GLN A 124 3.12 -12.61 1.99
C GLN A 124 2.61 -11.99 3.29
N LEU A 125 3.46 -11.85 4.31
CA LEU A 125 3.10 -11.23 5.58
C LEU A 125 4.00 -10.02 5.81
N VAL A 126 3.40 -8.85 6.03
CA VAL A 126 4.12 -7.61 6.29
C VAL A 126 3.68 -7.00 7.61
N GLU A 127 4.62 -6.43 8.36
CA GLU A 127 4.31 -5.59 9.51
C GLU A 127 4.07 -4.15 9.05
N VAL A 128 2.95 -3.58 9.46
CA VAL A 128 2.54 -2.21 9.16
C VAL A 128 2.57 -1.42 10.46
N SER A 129 3.35 -0.35 10.49
CA SER A 129 3.35 0.61 11.60
C SER A 129 2.43 1.77 11.26
N TYR A 130 1.50 2.12 12.14
CA TYR A 130 0.53 3.19 11.89
C TYR A 130 0.50 4.21 13.02
N HIS A 131 0.10 5.44 12.68
CA HIS A 131 -0.21 6.52 13.57
C HIS A 131 -1.47 7.25 13.09
N PHE A 132 -2.60 6.97 13.73
CA PHE A 132 -3.91 7.50 13.40
C PHE A 132 -4.48 8.38 14.52
N ASN A 133 -5.18 9.45 14.17
CA ASN A 133 -5.93 10.29 15.10
C ASN A 133 -7.42 10.20 14.76
N MET A 134 -8.27 10.15 15.79
CA MET A 134 -9.72 10.21 15.70
C MET A 134 -10.22 11.28 16.65
#